data_AF-A0A0H3EBY6-F1
#
_entry.id   AF-A0A0H3EBY6-F1
#
_cell.length_a   1.000
_cell.length_b   1.000
_cell.length_c   1.000
_cell.angle_alpha   90.00
_cell.angle_beta   90.00
_cell.angle_gamma   90.00
#
_symmetry.space_group_name_H-M   'P 1'
#
loop_
_entity.id
_entity.type
_entity.pdbx_description
1 polymer ?
#
loop_
_entity_poly.entity_id
_entity_poly.type
_entity_poly.pdbx_seq_one_letter_code
_entity_poly.pdbx_strand_id
1 'polypeptide(L)'
;MADETNNNEATELVGDHVETVDVSKHPDPSIPVTDLSLADIERRQSHPVPWAVFIVAVLAAIIAPYWLGRSLAVGHTQWLITHLNLFTPRGVAFVSWTVTLTTFTGLGLAVVESRNWLWRIVFVVGLAAEQFIAGLSLLKLNFWYSTYVVYGDSARLPNAANLGIIAAGVGVAVYAVVWVGLLILIKKDSPLNVLTRSWASFILFFAIETAALLIVLFGGLLTAV
;
A
#
# COMPACT_ATOMS: atom_id res chain seq x y z
N MET A 1 0.28 63.14 36.37
CA MET A 1 0.19 62.03 35.39
C MET A 1 -0.66 60.97 36.06
N ALA A 2 -1.85 60.73 35.55
CA ALA A 2 -2.84 59.84 36.15
C ALA A 2 -2.41 58.38 35.95
N ASP A 3 -2.39 57.60 37.03
CA ASP A 3 -2.18 56.17 37.03
C ASP A 3 -3.57 55.52 36.94
N GLU A 4 -4.02 55.21 35.72
CA GLU A 4 -5.27 54.47 35.49
C GLU A 4 -5.03 52.99 35.82
N THR A 5 -5.12 52.63 37.09
CA THR A 5 -5.31 51.24 37.53
C THR A 5 -6.69 50.76 37.07
N ASN A 6 -6.74 50.21 35.87
CA ASN A 6 -7.91 49.60 35.25
C ASN A 6 -8.20 48.25 35.97
N ASN A 7 -8.98 48.30 37.04
CA ASN A 7 -9.39 47.15 37.86
C ASN A 7 -10.47 46.36 37.12
N ASN A 8 -10.22 45.07 36.87
CA ASN A 8 -11.18 44.18 36.20
C ASN A 8 -12.08 43.51 37.25
N GLU A 9 -13.05 44.26 37.76
CA GLU A 9 -14.02 43.77 38.74
C GLU A 9 -15.22 43.16 38.01
N ALA A 10 -15.64 41.96 38.41
CA ALA A 10 -16.88 41.34 37.93
C ALA A 10 -17.83 41.10 39.11
N THR A 11 -19.11 41.41 38.91
CA THR A 11 -20.14 41.17 39.92
C THR A 11 -20.62 39.73 39.84
N GLU A 12 -20.34 38.94 40.86
CA GLU A 12 -20.76 37.53 40.94
C GLU A 12 -21.68 37.34 42.16
N LEU A 13 -22.69 36.47 41.99
CA LEU A 13 -23.59 36.08 43.07
C LEU A 13 -22.94 34.93 43.85
N VAL A 14 -22.26 35.24 44.95
CA VAL A 14 -21.66 34.23 45.83
C VAL A 14 -22.66 33.93 46.95
N GLY A 15 -23.51 32.92 46.73
CA GLY A 15 -24.66 32.65 47.61
C GLY A 15 -25.85 33.55 47.28
N ASP A 16 -26.48 34.15 48.30
CA ASP A 16 -27.67 35.03 48.17
C ASP A 16 -27.32 36.54 48.27
N HIS A 17 -26.04 36.88 48.10
CA HIS A 17 -25.52 38.25 48.12
C HIS A 17 -24.67 38.53 46.87
N VAL A 18 -24.78 39.76 46.36
CA VAL A 18 -24.02 40.24 45.21
C VAL A 18 -22.71 40.83 45.71
N GLU A 19 -21.57 40.23 45.32
CA GLU A 19 -20.24 40.73 45.65
C GLU A 19 -19.45 41.05 44.37
N THR A 20 -18.67 42.12 44.41
CA THR A 20 -17.70 42.48 43.36
C THR A 20 -16.40 41.72 43.62
N VAL A 21 -16.10 40.75 42.75
CA VAL A 21 -14.92 39.89 42.87
C VAL A 21 -13.87 40.34 41.85
N ASP A 22 -12.63 40.46 42.30
CA ASP A 22 -11.48 40.77 41.45
C ASP A 22 -11.12 39.53 40.63
N VAL A 23 -11.30 39.60 39.31
CA VAL A 23 -11.07 38.47 38.41
C VAL A 23 -9.63 38.53 37.92
N SER A 24 -8.90 37.43 38.08
CA SER A 24 -7.53 37.32 37.59
C SER A 24 -7.48 37.69 36.10
N LYS A 25 -6.73 38.74 35.75
CA LYS A 25 -6.42 39.03 34.35
C LYS A 25 -5.81 37.78 33.73
N HIS A 26 -6.30 37.38 32.55
CA HIS A 26 -5.62 36.36 31.77
C HIS A 26 -4.15 36.79 31.64
N PRO A 27 -3.19 35.92 32.02
CA PRO A 27 -1.77 36.24 31.89
C PRO A 27 -1.51 36.71 30.46
N ASP A 28 -0.70 37.76 30.30
CA ASP A 28 -0.25 38.18 28.97
C ASP A 28 0.23 36.93 28.23
N PRO A 29 -0.30 36.63 27.03
CA PRO A 29 0.02 35.42 26.32
C PRO A 29 1.54 35.28 26.20
N SER A 30 2.11 34.28 26.89
CA SER A 30 3.55 34.01 26.84
C SER A 30 3.99 33.43 25.49
N ILE A 31 3.02 33.05 24.66
CA ILE A 31 3.21 32.59 23.30
C ILE A 31 3.15 33.81 22.38
N PRO A 32 4.23 34.17 21.68
CA PRO A 32 4.22 35.28 20.74
C PRO A 32 3.17 35.01 19.66
N VAL A 33 2.35 36.03 19.35
CA VAL A 33 1.38 35.99 18.26
C VAL A 33 2.16 35.75 16.98
N THR A 34 2.09 34.54 16.46
CA THR A 34 2.89 34.14 15.31
C THR A 34 1.99 34.26 14.08
N ASP A 35 2.27 35.22 13.19
CA ASP A 35 1.58 35.41 11.90
C ASP A 35 1.90 34.30 10.87
N LEU A 36 2.52 33.20 11.31
CA LEU A 36 2.83 32.05 10.47
C LEU A 36 1.53 31.32 10.14
N SER A 37 1.07 31.55 8.92
CA SER A 37 0.01 30.77 8.30
C SER A 37 0.32 29.27 8.43
N LEU A 38 -0.70 28.47 8.73
CA LEU A 38 -0.63 27.00 8.70
C LEU A 38 0.00 26.49 7.39
N ALA A 39 -0.27 27.17 6.27
CA ALA A 39 0.30 26.84 4.97
C ALA A 39 1.83 27.03 4.90
N ASP A 40 2.39 28.02 5.61
CA ASP A 40 3.84 28.26 5.64
C ASP A 40 4.56 27.27 6.57
N ILE A 41 3.90 26.84 7.64
CA ILE A 41 4.39 25.78 8.53
C ILE A 41 4.44 24.45 7.78
N GLU A 42 3.39 24.13 7.02
CA GLU A 42 3.28 22.89 6.24
C GLU A 42 4.26 22.88 5.07
N ARG A 43 4.49 24.04 4.41
CA ARG A 43 5.53 24.19 3.38
C ARG A 43 6.94 23.95 3.95
N ARG A 44 7.22 24.41 5.16
CA ARG A 44 8.51 24.18 5.85
C ARG A 44 8.74 22.71 6.25
N GLN A 45 7.67 21.97 6.53
CA GLN A 45 7.74 20.53 6.84
C GLN A 45 7.63 19.65 5.58
N SER A 46 7.37 20.22 4.41
CA SER A 46 7.39 19.47 3.17
C SER A 46 8.82 18.99 2.88
N HIS A 47 8.99 17.68 2.73
CA HIS A 47 10.25 17.05 2.34
C HIS A 47 10.16 16.66 0.85
N PRO A 48 10.36 17.59 -0.10
CA PRO A 48 10.15 17.33 -1.52
C PRO A 48 11.18 16.36 -2.10
N VAL A 49 12.41 16.39 -1.60
CA VAL A 49 13.51 15.56 -2.12
C VAL A 49 13.30 14.06 -1.85
N PRO A 50 13.00 13.61 -0.62
CA PRO A 50 12.73 12.19 -0.37
C PRO A 50 11.53 11.63 -1.19
N TRP A 51 10.51 12.45 -1.44
CA TRP A 51 9.40 12.07 -2.32
C TRP A 51 9.81 11.98 -3.79
N ALA A 52 10.60 12.93 -4.28
CA ALA A 52 11.14 12.86 -5.64
C ALA A 52 12.01 11.60 -5.84
N VAL A 53 12.88 11.29 -4.88
CA VAL A 53 13.70 10.07 -4.89
C VAL A 53 12.82 8.82 -4.91
N PHE A 54 11.78 8.78 -4.08
CA PHE A 54 10.84 7.66 -4.07
C PHE A 54 10.11 7.49 -5.41
N ILE A 55 9.61 8.57 -6.00
CA ILE A 55 8.94 8.54 -7.32
C ILE A 55 9.90 8.02 -8.40
N VAL A 56 11.13 8.54 -8.45
CA VAL A 56 12.15 8.08 -9.40
C VAL A 56 12.46 6.60 -9.20
N ALA A 57 12.58 6.16 -7.94
CA ALA A 57 12.82 4.75 -7.61
C ALA A 57 11.66 3.84 -8.05
N VAL A 58 10.41 4.26 -7.85
CA VAL A 58 9.21 3.54 -8.32
C VAL A 58 9.19 3.44 -9.84
N LEU A 59 9.43 4.55 -10.55
CA LEU A 59 9.47 4.54 -12.02
C LEU A 59 10.59 3.63 -12.54
N ALA A 60 11.77 3.67 -11.92
CA ALA A 60 12.88 2.78 -12.25
C ALA A 60 12.51 1.30 -12.01
N ALA A 61 11.84 1.00 -10.89
CA ALA A 61 11.38 -0.35 -10.53
C ALA A 61 10.29 -0.90 -11.47
N ILE A 62 9.49 -0.03 -12.09
CA ILE A 62 8.51 -0.42 -13.11
C ILE A 62 9.22 -0.79 -14.43
N ILE A 63 10.17 0.04 -14.87
CA ILE A 63 10.70 -0.05 -16.24
C ILE A 63 11.89 -1.01 -16.32
N ALA A 64 12.92 -0.80 -15.51
CA ALA A 64 14.21 -1.48 -15.70
C ALA A 64 14.13 -3.00 -15.43
N PRO A 65 13.46 -3.48 -14.36
CA PRO A 65 13.36 -4.91 -14.08
C PRO A 65 12.51 -5.65 -15.11
N TYR A 66 11.39 -5.07 -15.56
CA TYR A 66 10.58 -5.66 -16.63
C TYR A 66 11.36 -5.77 -17.93
N TRP A 67 12.05 -4.71 -18.33
CA TRP A 67 12.90 -4.72 -19.51
C TRP A 67 14.00 -5.79 -19.41
N LEU A 68 14.68 -5.88 -18.26
CA LEU A 68 15.71 -6.88 -18.02
C LEU A 68 15.13 -8.30 -18.13
N GLY A 69 14.04 -8.60 -17.42
CA GLY A 69 13.39 -9.93 -17.46
C GLY A 69 12.97 -10.30 -18.88
N ARG A 70 12.37 -9.36 -19.62
CA ARG A 70 11.96 -9.55 -21.01
C ARG A 70 13.16 -9.79 -21.94
N SER A 71 14.25 -9.04 -21.76
CA SER A 71 15.47 -9.19 -22.57
C SER A 71 16.12 -10.57 -22.37
N LEU A 72 16.07 -11.10 -21.14
CA LEU A 72 16.52 -12.47 -20.84
C LEU A 72 15.59 -13.52 -21.45
N ALA A 73 14.28 -13.32 -21.34
CA ALA A 73 13.27 -14.21 -21.92
C ALA A 73 13.46 -14.38 -23.44
N VAL A 74 13.71 -13.28 -24.16
CA VAL A 74 13.82 -13.27 -25.63
C VAL A 74 15.25 -13.55 -26.11
N GLY A 75 16.26 -13.00 -25.43
CA GLY A 75 17.66 -13.09 -25.88
C GLY A 75 18.41 -14.33 -25.37
N HIS A 76 17.98 -14.91 -24.25
CA HIS A 76 18.69 -16.01 -23.57
C HIS A 76 17.73 -17.14 -23.14
N THR A 77 16.74 -17.45 -23.98
CA THR A 77 15.64 -18.37 -23.65
C THR A 77 16.13 -19.76 -23.23
N GLN A 78 17.11 -20.35 -23.92
CA GLN A 78 17.63 -21.69 -23.60
C GLN A 78 18.30 -21.74 -22.22
N TRP A 79 19.07 -20.70 -21.89
CA TRP A 79 19.67 -20.57 -20.57
C TRP A 79 18.60 -20.47 -19.49
N LEU A 80 17.56 -19.67 -19.74
CA LEU A 80 16.47 -19.48 -18.80
C LEU A 80 15.64 -20.74 -18.59
N ILE A 81 15.29 -21.48 -19.65
CA ILE A 81 14.57 -22.76 -19.57
C ILE A 81 15.35 -23.76 -18.69
N THR A 82 16.67 -23.83 -18.86
CA THR A 82 17.53 -24.72 -18.07
C THR A 82 17.42 -24.44 -16.56
N HIS A 83 17.33 -23.16 -16.18
CA HIS A 83 17.19 -22.76 -14.78
C HIS A 83 15.75 -22.88 -14.27
N LEU A 84 14.76 -22.59 -15.11
CA LEU A 84 13.35 -22.69 -14.75
C LEU A 84 12.92 -24.15 -14.52
N ASN A 85 13.47 -25.10 -15.26
CA ASN A 85 13.18 -26.54 -15.12
C ASN A 85 13.54 -27.12 -13.74
N LEU A 86 14.28 -26.39 -12.91
CA LEU A 86 14.52 -26.75 -11.51
C LEU A 86 13.26 -26.60 -10.63
N PHE A 87 12.26 -25.84 -11.10
CA PHE A 87 11.06 -25.52 -10.36
C PHE A 87 9.83 -26.26 -10.90
N THR A 88 8.86 -26.50 -10.01
CA THR A 88 7.55 -26.99 -10.41
C THR A 88 6.62 -25.81 -10.75
N PRO A 89 5.62 -25.98 -11.64
CA PRO A 89 4.66 -24.93 -11.94
C PRO A 89 3.94 -24.38 -10.69
N ARG A 90 3.57 -25.26 -9.76
CA ARG A 90 2.97 -24.86 -8.47
C ARG A 90 3.92 -23.99 -7.65
N GLY A 91 5.20 -24.37 -7.59
CA GLY A 91 6.23 -23.59 -6.89
C GLY A 91 6.41 -22.20 -7.53
N VAL A 92 6.46 -22.14 -8.86
CA VAL A 92 6.60 -20.86 -9.59
C VAL A 92 5.40 -19.95 -9.35
N ALA A 93 4.17 -20.49 -9.43
CA ALA A 93 2.95 -19.73 -9.15
C ALA A 93 2.91 -19.20 -7.71
N PHE A 94 3.33 -20.03 -6.74
CA PHE A 94 3.41 -19.62 -5.33
C PHE A 94 4.44 -18.51 -5.11
N VAL A 95 5.61 -18.60 -5.74
CA VAL A 95 6.66 -17.58 -5.65
C VAL A 95 6.19 -16.27 -6.26
N SER A 96 5.64 -16.30 -7.48
CA SER A 96 5.19 -15.07 -8.14
C SER A 96 4.01 -14.43 -7.41
N TRP A 97 3.06 -15.23 -6.89
CA TRP A 97 2.00 -14.74 -6.01
C TRP A 97 2.58 -14.11 -4.73
N THR A 98 3.54 -14.75 -4.07
CA THR A 98 4.15 -14.25 -2.82
C THR A 98 4.85 -12.90 -3.04
N VAL A 99 5.60 -12.77 -4.14
CA VAL A 99 6.27 -11.51 -4.50
C VAL A 99 5.23 -10.40 -4.77
N THR A 100 4.16 -10.73 -5.48
CA THR A 100 3.08 -9.78 -5.80
C THR A 100 2.31 -9.37 -4.53
N LEU A 101 1.96 -10.34 -3.67
CA LEU A 101 1.32 -10.10 -2.38
C LEU A 101 2.19 -9.21 -1.48
N THR A 102 3.49 -9.47 -1.42
CA THR A 102 4.45 -8.66 -0.65
C THR A 102 4.50 -7.23 -1.18
N THR A 103 4.42 -7.06 -2.51
CA THR A 103 4.40 -5.74 -3.15
C THR A 103 3.14 -4.96 -2.75
N PHE A 104 1.95 -5.55 -2.86
CA PHE A 104 0.71 -4.89 -2.46
C PHE A 104 0.63 -4.63 -0.95
N THR A 105 1.15 -5.57 -0.15
CA THR A 105 1.25 -5.40 1.31
C THR A 105 2.18 -4.25 1.66
N GLY A 106 3.36 -4.19 1.03
CA GLY A 106 4.32 -3.10 1.20
C GLY A 106 3.73 -1.76 0.79
N LEU A 107 2.98 -1.70 -0.31
CA LEU A 107 2.25 -0.50 -0.74
C LEU A 107 1.21 -0.07 0.31
N GLY A 108 0.37 -1.00 0.76
CA GLY A 108 -0.67 -0.72 1.76
C GLY A 108 -0.07 -0.20 3.07
N LEU A 109 1.00 -0.85 3.56
CA LEU A 109 1.68 -0.42 4.78
C LEU A 109 2.50 0.87 4.60
N ALA A 110 3.01 1.15 3.40
CA ALA A 110 3.63 2.44 3.09
C ALA A 110 2.63 3.61 3.13
N VAL A 111 1.35 3.34 2.87
CA VAL A 111 0.27 4.33 3.02
C VAL A 111 -0.14 4.48 4.49
N VAL A 112 -0.32 3.37 5.20
CA VAL A 112 -0.73 3.37 6.62
C VAL A 112 0.35 3.96 7.53
N GLU A 113 1.60 3.56 7.36
CA GLU A 113 2.75 4.00 8.15
C GLU A 113 3.67 4.90 7.30
N SER A 114 3.11 5.99 6.79
CA SER A 114 3.77 6.87 5.81
C SER A 114 5.07 7.51 6.30
N ARG A 115 5.30 7.57 7.62
CA ARG A 115 6.51 8.13 8.23
C ARG A 115 7.71 7.18 8.18
N ASN A 116 7.47 5.88 8.06
CA ASN A 116 8.52 4.86 8.03
C ASN A 116 8.94 4.54 6.60
N TRP A 117 10.25 4.55 6.37
CA TRP A 117 10.82 4.22 5.05
C TRP A 117 10.87 2.73 4.75
N LEU A 118 10.77 1.87 5.78
CA LEU A 118 10.85 0.42 5.62
C LEU A 118 9.85 -0.10 4.59
N TRP A 119 8.57 0.26 4.73
CA TRP A 119 7.52 -0.24 3.83
C TRP A 119 7.62 0.32 2.41
N ARG A 120 8.16 1.54 2.25
CA ARG A 120 8.48 2.11 0.94
C ARG A 120 9.58 1.32 0.24
N ILE A 121 10.61 0.92 0.99
CA ILE A 121 11.70 0.08 0.47
C ILE A 121 11.18 -1.31 0.12
N VAL A 122 10.40 -1.94 1.00
CA VAL A 122 9.74 -3.23 0.74
C VAL A 122 8.86 -3.15 -0.51
N PHE A 123 8.09 -2.08 -0.67
CA PHE A 123 7.30 -1.85 -1.87
C PHE A 123 8.16 -1.73 -3.13
N VAL A 124 9.21 -0.91 -3.14
CA VAL A 124 10.07 -0.71 -4.32
C VAL A 124 10.82 -1.98 -4.70
N VAL A 125 11.36 -2.72 -3.71
CA VAL A 125 12.05 -3.99 -3.95
C VAL A 125 11.08 -5.06 -4.43
N GLY A 126 9.90 -5.16 -3.79
CA GLY A 126 8.84 -6.06 -4.21
C GLY A 126 8.38 -5.77 -5.63
N LEU A 127 8.13 -4.50 -5.95
CA LEU A 127 7.76 -4.04 -7.27
C LEU A 127 8.84 -4.39 -8.30
N ALA A 128 10.11 -4.14 -7.99
CA ALA A 128 11.19 -4.52 -8.91
C ALA A 128 11.25 -6.05 -9.15
N ALA A 129 11.05 -6.86 -8.11
CA ALA A 129 11.01 -8.32 -8.24
C ALA A 129 9.78 -8.79 -9.03
N GLU A 130 8.61 -8.23 -8.77
CA GLU A 130 7.36 -8.51 -9.48
C GLU A 130 7.50 -8.17 -10.96
N GLN A 131 8.01 -6.99 -11.28
CA GLN A 131 8.25 -6.54 -12.65
C GLN A 131 9.29 -7.39 -13.37
N PHE A 132 10.34 -7.85 -12.68
CA PHE A 132 11.31 -8.80 -13.24
C PHE A 132 10.65 -10.15 -13.59
N ILE A 133 9.86 -10.72 -12.67
CA ILE A 133 9.13 -11.97 -12.91
C ILE A 133 8.14 -11.78 -14.06
N ALA A 134 7.40 -10.67 -14.10
CA ALA A 134 6.49 -10.31 -15.18
C ALA A 134 7.20 -10.16 -16.54
N GLY A 135 8.43 -9.64 -16.54
CA GLY A 135 9.28 -9.56 -17.72
C GLY A 135 9.70 -10.94 -18.21
N LEU A 136 10.15 -11.82 -17.30
CA LEU A 136 10.51 -13.21 -17.63
C LEU A 136 9.30 -13.97 -18.19
N SER A 137 8.14 -13.81 -17.58
CA SER A 137 6.92 -14.52 -17.98
C SER A 137 6.16 -13.86 -19.13
N LEU A 138 6.69 -12.77 -19.71
CA LEU A 138 6.06 -11.99 -20.77
C LEU A 138 4.61 -11.64 -20.44
N LEU A 139 4.37 -11.24 -19.19
CA LEU A 139 3.05 -11.02 -18.63
C LEU A 139 2.21 -10.14 -19.55
N LYS A 140 1.06 -10.66 -19.94
CA LYS A 140 0.03 -10.00 -20.75
C LYS A 140 -1.30 -10.57 -20.33
N LEU A 141 -2.39 -9.80 -20.30
CA LEU A 141 -3.69 -10.38 -19.90
C LEU A 141 -4.21 -11.47 -20.87
N ASN A 142 -3.74 -11.46 -22.12
CA ASN A 142 -3.97 -12.51 -23.14
C ASN A 142 -2.73 -13.42 -23.34
N PHE A 143 -1.95 -13.67 -22.30
CA PHE A 143 -0.61 -14.30 -22.36
C PHE A 143 -0.55 -15.70 -22.95
N TRP A 144 -1.67 -16.43 -23.00
CA TRP A 144 -1.76 -17.84 -23.43
C TRP A 144 -1.02 -18.16 -24.74
N TYR A 145 -0.88 -17.17 -25.64
CA TYR A 145 -0.11 -17.32 -26.89
C TYR A 145 1.29 -16.66 -26.85
N SER A 146 1.51 -15.66 -25.99
CA SER A 146 2.75 -14.86 -26.01
C SER A 146 3.94 -15.61 -25.41
N THR A 147 3.71 -16.43 -24.39
CA THR A 147 4.75 -17.26 -23.75
C THR A 147 5.08 -18.47 -24.60
N TYR A 148 4.11 -19.08 -25.26
CA TYR A 148 4.32 -20.23 -26.13
C TYR A 148 5.26 -19.92 -27.30
N VAL A 149 5.12 -18.74 -27.92
CA VAL A 149 5.99 -18.32 -29.03
C VAL A 149 7.47 -18.24 -28.63
N VAL A 150 7.76 -17.89 -27.37
CA VAL A 150 9.13 -17.74 -26.89
C VAL A 150 9.64 -19.03 -26.26
N TYR A 151 8.85 -19.67 -25.40
CA TYR A 151 9.26 -20.80 -24.57
C TYR A 151 8.89 -22.18 -25.12
N GLY A 152 8.09 -22.26 -26.19
CA GLY A 152 7.61 -23.52 -26.76
C GLY A 152 6.96 -24.41 -25.70
N ASP A 153 7.35 -25.69 -25.67
CA ASP A 153 6.81 -26.69 -24.73
C ASP A 153 7.11 -26.38 -23.25
N SER A 154 8.08 -25.51 -22.97
CA SER A 154 8.41 -25.06 -21.60
C SER A 154 7.55 -23.88 -21.10
N ALA A 155 6.57 -23.42 -21.88
CA ALA A 155 5.72 -22.27 -21.54
C ALA A 155 4.90 -22.44 -20.25
N ARG A 156 4.69 -23.67 -19.78
CA ARG A 156 3.94 -23.96 -18.54
C ARG A 156 4.49 -23.23 -17.31
N LEU A 157 5.81 -23.11 -17.20
CA LEU A 157 6.46 -22.45 -16.06
C LEU A 157 6.24 -20.92 -16.07
N PRO A 158 6.54 -20.20 -17.16
CA PRO A 158 6.14 -18.81 -17.36
C PRO A 158 4.63 -18.56 -17.16
N ASN A 159 3.77 -19.46 -17.67
CA ASN A 159 2.32 -19.32 -17.50
C ASN A 159 1.90 -19.44 -16.04
N ALA A 160 2.51 -20.37 -15.29
CA ALA A 160 2.28 -20.49 -13.86
C ALA A 160 2.70 -19.22 -13.10
N ALA A 161 3.82 -18.61 -13.48
CA ALA A 161 4.24 -17.31 -12.92
C ALA A 161 3.17 -16.23 -13.17
N ASN A 162 2.67 -16.13 -14.40
CA ASN A 162 1.60 -15.20 -14.77
C ASN A 162 0.33 -15.43 -13.95
N LEU A 163 -0.08 -16.69 -13.77
CA LEU A 163 -1.24 -17.02 -12.95
C LEU A 163 -1.09 -16.59 -11.50
N GLY A 164 0.10 -16.74 -10.90
CA GLY A 164 0.35 -16.28 -9.53
C GLY A 164 0.25 -14.75 -9.38
N ILE A 165 0.78 -13.98 -10.34
CA ILE A 165 0.67 -12.51 -10.36
C ILE A 165 -0.80 -12.10 -10.53
N ILE A 166 -1.50 -12.71 -11.49
CA ILE A 166 -2.91 -12.42 -11.76
C ILE A 166 -3.78 -12.78 -10.55
N ALA A 167 -3.51 -13.91 -9.89
CA ALA A 167 -4.25 -14.32 -8.70
C ALA A 167 -4.15 -13.28 -7.58
N ALA A 168 -2.95 -12.77 -7.31
CA ALA A 168 -2.76 -11.70 -6.34
C ALA A 168 -3.46 -10.41 -6.78
N GLY A 169 -3.34 -10.02 -8.05
CA GLY A 169 -4.05 -8.84 -8.58
C GLY A 169 -5.58 -8.95 -8.45
N VAL A 170 -6.14 -10.13 -8.72
CA VAL A 170 -7.57 -10.42 -8.55
C VAL A 170 -7.95 -10.45 -7.07
N GLY A 171 -7.12 -11.03 -6.20
CA GLY A 171 -7.32 -11.03 -4.75
C GLY A 171 -7.46 -9.62 -4.18
N VAL A 172 -6.54 -8.72 -4.54
CA VAL A 172 -6.59 -7.29 -4.21
C VAL A 172 -7.88 -6.65 -4.72
N ALA A 173 -8.27 -6.91 -5.97
CA ALA A 173 -9.48 -6.33 -6.56
C ALA A 173 -10.76 -6.81 -5.83
N VAL A 174 -10.85 -8.11 -5.54
CA VAL A 174 -11.97 -8.69 -4.77
C VAL A 174 -12.00 -8.10 -3.37
N TYR A 175 -10.86 -8.00 -2.69
CA TYR A 175 -10.76 -7.36 -1.39
C TYR A 175 -11.24 -5.90 -1.43
N ALA A 176 -10.80 -5.11 -2.42
CA ALA A 176 -11.23 -3.72 -2.55
C ALA A 176 -12.75 -3.60 -2.71
N VAL A 177 -13.37 -4.44 -3.56
CA VAL A 177 -14.83 -4.46 -3.75
C VAL A 177 -15.55 -4.87 -2.47
N VAL A 178 -15.11 -5.95 -1.81
CA VAL A 178 -15.70 -6.42 -0.55
C VAL A 178 -15.57 -5.35 0.53
N TRP A 179 -14.39 -4.76 0.67
CA TRP A 179 -14.11 -3.74 1.68
C TRP A 179 -14.95 -2.48 1.47
N VAL A 180 -15.03 -1.96 0.25
CA VAL A 180 -15.91 -0.83 -0.08
C VAL A 180 -17.38 -1.18 0.17
N GLY A 181 -17.81 -2.39 -0.21
CA GLY A 181 -19.15 -2.89 0.09
C GLY A 181 -19.44 -2.87 1.60
N LEU A 182 -18.53 -3.39 2.42
CA LEU A 182 -18.65 -3.39 3.88
C LEU A 182 -18.77 -1.96 4.43
N LEU A 183 -18.01 -1.00 3.89
CA LEU A 183 -18.10 0.41 4.32
C LEU A 183 -19.46 1.05 4.02
N ILE A 184 -20.12 0.66 2.93
CA ILE A 184 -21.42 1.18 2.52
C ILE A 184 -22.57 0.48 3.28
N LEU A 185 -22.48 -0.84 3.41
CA LEU A 185 -23.55 -1.69 3.95
C LEU A 185 -23.60 -1.70 5.48
N ILE A 186 -22.45 -1.60 6.16
CA ILE A 186 -22.38 -1.76 7.62
C ILE A 186 -22.47 -0.39 8.32
N LYS A 187 -23.52 -0.23 9.12
CA LYS A 187 -23.66 0.91 10.04
C LYS A 187 -22.50 0.97 11.03
N LYS A 188 -22.03 2.17 11.37
CA LYS A 188 -20.87 2.37 12.26
C LYS A 188 -21.04 1.78 13.66
N ASP A 189 -22.29 1.70 14.14
CA ASP A 189 -22.63 1.16 15.46
C ASP A 189 -22.85 -0.37 15.47
N SER A 190 -22.77 -1.01 14.30
CA SER A 190 -22.92 -2.46 14.18
C SER A 190 -21.68 -3.19 14.73
N PRO A 191 -21.83 -4.33 15.41
CA PRO A 191 -20.70 -5.17 15.81
C PRO A 191 -19.87 -5.65 14.60
N LEU A 192 -20.45 -5.70 13.40
CA LEU A 192 -19.75 -6.07 12.17
C LEU A 192 -18.79 -4.98 11.66
N ASN A 193 -18.84 -3.76 12.22
CA ASN A 193 -17.91 -2.68 11.90
C ASN A 193 -16.46 -3.02 12.30
N VAL A 194 -16.24 -4.09 13.07
CA VAL A 194 -14.89 -4.61 13.34
C VAL A 194 -14.18 -5.01 12.05
N LEU A 195 -14.89 -5.57 11.05
CA LEU A 195 -14.29 -6.06 9.79
C LEU A 195 -13.63 -4.96 8.94
N THR A 196 -14.00 -3.71 9.14
CA THR A 196 -13.43 -2.56 8.42
C THR A 196 -12.30 -1.88 9.19
N ARG A 197 -12.01 -2.32 10.44
CA ARG A 197 -10.96 -1.75 11.30
C ARG A 197 -9.61 -2.45 11.07
N SER A 198 -8.55 -1.65 11.14
CA SER A 198 -7.14 -1.95 10.84
C SER A 198 -6.77 -3.44 10.69
N TRP A 199 -6.66 -4.17 11.80
CA TRP A 199 -6.14 -5.53 11.81
C TRP A 199 -7.11 -6.57 11.26
N ALA A 200 -8.41 -6.41 11.48
CA ALA A 200 -9.42 -7.32 10.94
C ALA A 200 -9.55 -7.18 9.42
N SER A 201 -9.46 -5.95 8.92
CA SER A 201 -9.41 -5.66 7.48
C SER A 201 -8.18 -6.31 6.83
N PHE A 202 -7.04 -6.28 7.52
CA PHE A 202 -5.79 -6.89 7.06
C PHE A 202 -5.86 -8.43 7.03
N ILE A 203 -6.50 -9.04 8.04
CA ILE A 203 -6.77 -10.49 8.05
C ILE A 203 -7.72 -10.87 6.90
N LEU A 204 -8.77 -10.07 6.67
CA LEU A 204 -9.70 -10.29 5.56
C LEU A 204 -8.98 -10.26 4.20
N PHE A 205 -8.06 -9.30 4.01
CA PHE A 205 -7.21 -9.23 2.83
C PHE A 205 -6.41 -10.53 2.62
N PHE A 206 -5.67 -11.00 3.63
CA PHE A 206 -4.91 -12.25 3.51
C PHE A 206 -5.78 -13.49 3.34
N ALA A 207 -6.98 -13.52 3.91
CA ALA A 207 -7.92 -14.62 3.70
C ALA A 207 -8.37 -14.70 2.23
N ILE A 208 -8.69 -13.56 1.62
CA ILE A 208 -9.06 -13.47 0.19
C ILE A 208 -7.87 -13.86 -0.69
N GLU A 209 -6.67 -13.35 -0.40
CA GLU A 209 -5.44 -13.67 -1.13
C GLU A 209 -5.10 -15.16 -1.05
N THR A 210 -5.21 -15.75 0.13
CA THR A 210 -4.98 -17.19 0.33
C THR A 210 -6.01 -18.00 -0.46
N ALA A 211 -7.29 -17.59 -0.45
CA ALA A 211 -8.31 -18.26 -1.26
C ALA A 211 -8.01 -18.16 -2.76
N ALA A 212 -7.60 -16.99 -3.26
CA ALA A 212 -7.21 -16.80 -4.66
C ALA A 212 -6.03 -17.71 -5.06
N LEU A 213 -5.00 -17.80 -4.21
CA LEU A 213 -3.89 -18.73 -4.41
C LEU A 213 -4.35 -20.18 -4.44
N LEU A 214 -5.19 -20.61 -3.48
CA LEU A 214 -5.70 -21.98 -3.42
C LEU A 214 -6.48 -22.36 -4.68
N ILE A 215 -7.28 -21.43 -5.23
CA ILE A 215 -7.98 -21.63 -6.51
C ILE A 215 -6.98 -21.86 -7.66
N VAL A 216 -5.87 -21.12 -7.73
CA VAL A 216 -4.85 -21.36 -8.75
C VAL A 216 -4.13 -22.70 -8.56
N LEU A 217 -3.73 -23.01 -7.32
CA LEU A 217 -2.95 -24.21 -7.02
C LEU A 217 -3.75 -25.51 -7.16
N PHE A 218 -5.04 -25.49 -6.82
CA PHE A 218 -5.89 -26.67 -6.70
C PHE A 218 -7.13 -26.67 -7.61
N GLY A 219 -7.53 -25.53 -8.18
CA GLY A 219 -8.72 -25.40 -9.03
C GLY A 219 -8.52 -25.81 -10.49
N GLY A 220 -7.39 -26.45 -10.85
CA GLY A 220 -7.12 -26.91 -12.21
C GLY A 220 -6.63 -25.85 -13.20
N LEU A 221 -6.47 -24.59 -12.76
CA LEU A 221 -5.97 -23.50 -13.62
C LEU A 221 -4.54 -23.75 -14.11
N LEU A 222 -3.66 -24.28 -13.24
CA LEU A 222 -2.29 -24.63 -13.62
C LEU A 222 -2.18 -25.80 -14.61
N THR A 223 -3.21 -26.64 -14.71
CA THR A 223 -3.24 -27.74 -15.68
C THR A 223 -3.83 -27.33 -17.02
N ALA A 224 -4.53 -26.19 -17.06
CA ALA A 224 -5.07 -25.63 -18.30
C ALA A 224 -4.00 -24.87 -19.11
N VAL A 225 -2.94 -24.36 -18.46
CA VAL A 225 -1.84 -23.55 -19.02
C VAL A 225 -0.62 -24.31 -19.50
#